data_AF-A0A2H0SA11-F1
#
_entry.id   AF-A0A2H0SA11-F1
#
_cell.length_a   1.000
_cell.length_b   1.000
_cell.length_c   1.000
_cell.angle_alpha   90.00
_cell.angle_beta   90.00
_cell.angle_gamma   90.00
#
_symmetry.space_group_name_H-M   'P 1'
#
loop_
_entity.id
_entity.type
_entity.pdbx_description
1 polymer ?
#
loop_
_entity_poly.entity_id
_entity_poly.type
_entity_poly.pdbx_seq_one_letter_code
_entity_poly.pdbx_strand_id
1 'polypeptide(L)'
;MNEIEKFLRSLNKKERQIFIIIMEKLQSGVLDLPGIKKLHGKNSSYRLRIGKYRIIFIINSKKEVEFVKIGKRNENLYKNI
;
A
#
# COMPACT_ATOMS: atom_id res chain seq x y z
N MET A 1 11.15 -14.79 -1.33
CA MET A 1 11.19 -13.34 -1.60
C MET A 1 9.77 -12.81 -1.63
N ASN A 2 9.47 -11.77 -0.84
CA ASN A 2 8.12 -11.19 -0.70
C ASN A 2 7.70 -10.46 -2.00
N GLU A 3 6.44 -10.57 -2.41
CA GLU A 3 5.87 -9.88 -3.60
C GLU A 3 6.05 -8.36 -3.54
N ILE A 4 5.95 -7.79 -2.33
CA ILE A 4 6.21 -6.35 -2.08
C ILE A 4 7.66 -6.01 -2.44
N GLU A 5 8.61 -6.83 -1.99
CA GLU A 5 10.02 -6.61 -2.26
C GLU A 5 10.32 -6.71 -3.77
N LYS A 6 9.73 -7.71 -4.45
CA LYS A 6 9.85 -7.88 -5.91
C LYS A 6 9.34 -6.64 -6.65
N PHE A 7 8.16 -6.14 -6.26
CA PHE A 7 7.61 -4.93 -6.86
C PHE A 7 8.53 -3.72 -6.62
N LEU A 8 9.02 -3.50 -5.39
CA LEU A 8 9.90 -2.38 -5.09
C LEU A 8 11.20 -2.43 -5.90
N ARG A 9 11.74 -3.63 -6.18
CA ARG A 9 12.89 -3.80 -7.07
C ARG A 9 12.58 -3.54 -8.55
N SER A 10 11.33 -3.69 -8.97
CA SER A 10 10.89 -3.40 -10.35
C SER A 10 10.72 -1.90 -10.64
N LEU A 11 10.68 -1.06 -9.59
CA LEU A 11 10.54 0.39 -9.72
C LEU A 11 11.87 1.05 -10.06
N ASN A 12 11.80 2.21 -10.74
CA ASN A 12 12.99 3.05 -10.88
C ASN A 12 13.38 3.68 -9.53
N LYS A 13 14.60 4.23 -9.43
CA LYS A 13 15.15 4.79 -8.18
C LYS A 13 14.22 5.82 -7.52
N LYS A 14 13.67 6.75 -8.31
CA LYS A 14 12.78 7.81 -7.82
C LYS A 14 11.47 7.27 -7.30
N GLU A 15 10.82 6.37 -8.06
CA GLU A 15 9.59 5.72 -7.66
C GLU A 15 9.79 4.88 -6.40
N ARG A 16 10.85 4.08 -6.33
CA ARG A 16 11.18 3.25 -5.17
C ARG A 16 11.34 4.10 -3.92
N GLN A 17 12.03 5.24 -4.00
CA GLN A 17 12.25 6.12 -2.86
C GLN A 17 10.95 6.76 -2.37
N ILE A 18 10.06 7.17 -3.27
CA ILE A 18 8.71 7.64 -2.92
C ILE A 18 7.93 6.55 -2.16
N PHE A 19 7.99 5.31 -2.63
CA PHE A 19 7.33 4.18 -1.98
C PHE A 19 7.86 3.92 -0.56
N ILE A 20 9.19 3.94 -0.38
CA ILE A 20 9.81 3.75 0.94
C ILE A 20 9.32 4.81 1.93
N ILE A 21 9.39 6.10 1.55
CA ILE A 21 8.94 7.21 2.40
C ILE A 21 7.45 7.07 2.77
N ILE A 22 6.62 6.68 1.80
CA ILE A 22 5.19 6.48 2.05
C ILE A 22 4.94 5.30 3.00
N MET A 23 5.67 4.20 2.81
CA MET A 23 5.54 3.03 3.68
C MET A 23 5.97 3.34 5.12
N GLU A 24 7.05 4.09 5.31
CA GLU A 24 7.50 4.56 6.63
C GLU A 24 6.47 5.49 7.29
N LYS A 25 5.87 6.42 6.52
CA LYS A 25 4.78 7.28 7.01
C LYS A 25 3.56 6.47 7.44
N LEU A 26 3.18 5.47 6.66
CA LEU A 26 2.06 4.60 7.01
C LEU A 26 2.37 3.79 8.27
N GLN A 27 3.56 3.20 8.38
CA GLN A 27 3.99 2.43 9.55
C GLN A 27 4.07 3.27 10.83
N SER A 28 4.40 4.56 10.72
CA SER A 28 4.36 5.52 11.84
C SER A 28 2.96 6.03 12.17
N GLY A 29 1.91 5.56 11.48
CA GLY A 29 0.51 5.89 11.76
C GLY A 29 -0.02 7.13 11.03
N VAL A 30 0.72 7.67 10.06
CA VAL A 30 0.25 8.80 9.25
C VAL A 30 -0.73 8.32 8.19
N LEU A 31 -2.03 8.45 8.48
CA LEU A 31 -3.13 8.02 7.60
C LEU A 31 -3.79 9.15 6.80
N ASP A 32 -3.38 10.40 7.03
CA ASP A 32 -3.87 11.58 6.30
C ASP A 32 -3.03 11.85 5.03
N LEU A 33 -2.81 10.80 4.23
CA LEU A 33 -2.13 10.93 2.94
C LEU A 33 -3.16 11.09 1.81
N PRO A 34 -2.89 11.98 0.83
CA PRO A 34 -3.75 12.13 -0.34
C PRO A 34 -3.98 10.78 -1.05
N GLY A 35 -5.25 10.46 -1.30
CA GLY A 35 -5.63 9.24 -2.01
C GLY A 35 -5.77 7.99 -1.15
N ILE A 36 -5.63 8.10 0.17
CA ILE A 36 -6.10 7.05 1.10
C ILE A 36 -7.63 7.01 1.07
N LYS A 37 -8.17 5.80 0.91
CA LYS A 37 -9.60 5.52 1.04
C LYS A 37 -9.79 4.20 1.77
N LYS A 38 -10.69 4.18 2.74
CA LYS A 38 -11.17 2.94 3.34
C LYS A 38 -11.87 2.09 2.27
N LEU A 39 -11.57 0.81 2.22
CA LEU A 39 -12.24 -0.13 1.32
C LEU A 39 -13.57 -0.57 1.96
N HIS A 40 -14.62 -0.63 1.14
CA HIS A 40 -15.94 -1.08 1.60
C HIS A 40 -15.95 -2.60 1.80
N GLY A 41 -16.67 -3.10 2.81
CA GLY A 41 -16.90 -4.54 3.03
C GLY A 41 -15.79 -5.31 3.78
N LYS A 42 -14.66 -4.69 4.14
CA LYS A 42 -13.64 -5.33 4.99
C LYS A 42 -13.24 -4.43 6.16
N ASN A 43 -13.34 -4.95 7.37
CA ASN A 43 -12.94 -4.24 8.58
C ASN A 43 -11.46 -3.83 8.47
N SER A 44 -11.18 -2.57 8.79
CA SER A 44 -9.84 -1.96 8.82
C SER A 44 -8.99 -2.07 7.56
N SER A 45 -9.59 -2.22 6.38
CA SER A 45 -8.85 -2.25 5.11
C SER A 45 -8.85 -0.90 4.40
N TYR A 46 -7.69 -0.51 3.88
CA TYR A 46 -7.45 0.78 3.24
C TYR A 46 -6.71 0.61 1.91
N ARG A 47 -6.86 1.60 1.04
CA ARG A 47 -6.14 1.72 -0.21
C ARG A 47 -5.56 3.11 -0.35
N LEU A 48 -4.26 3.20 -0.60
CA LEU A 48 -3.57 4.42 -1.01
C LEU A 48 -3.31 4.38 -2.53
N ARG A 49 -3.58 5.50 -3.23
CA ARG A 49 -3.25 5.68 -4.65
C ARG A 49 -2.01 6.57 -4.79
N ILE A 50 -1.01 6.08 -5.53
CA ILE A 50 0.24 6.81 -5.81
C ILE A 50 0.40 6.83 -7.33
N GLY A 51 -0.14 7.86 -7.98
CA GLY A 51 -0.18 7.93 -9.46
C GLY A 51 -0.84 6.72 -10.10
N LYS A 52 -0.06 5.90 -10.83
CA LYS A 52 -0.52 4.66 -11.49
C LYS A 52 -0.52 3.43 -10.59
N TYR A 53 -0.01 3.55 -9.37
CA TYR A 53 0.12 2.46 -8.42
C TYR A 53 -0.89 2.52 -7.29
N ARG A 54 -1.04 1.40 -6.59
CA ARG A 54 -1.86 1.28 -5.38
C ARG A 54 -1.14 0.47 -4.32
N ILE A 55 -1.38 0.84 -3.07
CA ILE A 55 -1.02 0.08 -1.88
C ILE A 55 -2.33 -0.28 -1.18
N ILE A 56 -2.52 -1.57 -0.89
CA ILE A 56 -3.57 -2.08 -0.02
C ILE A 56 -2.91 -2.45 1.29
N PHE A 57 -3.45 -1.91 2.38
CA PHE A 57 -2.96 -2.17 3.73
C PHE A 57 -4.13 -2.30 4.69
N ILE A 58 -3.89 -3.00 5.79
CA ILE A 58 -4.83 -3.10 6.91
C ILE A 58 -4.23 -2.45 8.15
N ILE A 59 -5.10 -2.01 9.04
CA ILE A 59 -4.71 -1.60 10.39
C ILE A 59 -5.19 -2.69 11.33
N ASN A 60 -4.26 -3.39 11.97
CA ASN A 60 -4.58 -4.50 12.86
C ASN A 60 -5.14 -3.99 14.21
N SER A 61 -5.50 -4.91 15.12
CA SER A 61 -6.03 -4.56 16.44
C SER A 61 -5.03 -3.79 17.32
N LYS A 62 -3.72 -3.90 17.06
CA LYS A 62 -2.65 -3.16 17.72
C LYS A 62 -2.40 -1.77 17.11
N LYS A 63 -3.22 -1.35 16.14
CA LYS A 63 -3.06 -0.12 15.35
C LYS A 63 -1.80 -0.09 14.48
N GLU A 64 -1.23 -1.25 14.16
CA GLU A 64 -0.08 -1.36 13.29
C GLU A 64 -0.55 -1.50 11.83
N VAL A 65 0.21 -0.92 10.91
CA VAL A 65 -0.06 -1.03 9.47
C VAL A 65 0.59 -2.28 8.90
N GLU A 66 -0.23 -3.16 8.31
CA GLU A 66 0.23 -4.33 7.57
C GLU A 66 -0.04 -4.15 6.08
N PHE A 67 1.01 -4.21 5.27
CA PHE A 67 0.90 -4.11 3.82
C PHE A 67 0.44 -5.44 3.22
N VAL A 68 -0.74 -5.44 2.63
CA VAL A 68 -1.34 -6.63 2.02
C VAL A 68 -0.87 -6.80 0.58
N LYS A 69 -0.89 -5.72 -0.21
CA LYS A 69 -0.56 -5.80 -1.64
C LYS A 69 -0.14 -4.46 -2.20
N ILE A 70 0.85 -4.48 -3.08
CA ILE A 70 1.26 -3.31 -3.87
C ILE A 70 1.30 -3.69 -5.35
N GLY A 71 0.95 -2.76 -6.24
CA GLY A 71 0.88 -3.07 -7.66
C GLY A 71 0.42 -1.91 -8.54
N LYS A 72 0.44 -2.16 -9.85
CA LYS A 72 -0.09 -1.22 -10.86
C LYS A 72 -1.62 -1.27 -10.91
N ARG A 73 -2.25 -0.20 -11.42
CA ARG A 73 -3.72 -0.06 -11.52
C ARG A 73 -4.43 -1.26 -12.20
N ASN A 74 -3.79 -1.90 -13.17
CA ASN A 74 -4.38 -2.95 -14.02
C ASN A 74 -3.91 -4.36 -13.64
N GLU A 75 -2.94 -4.49 -12.74
CA GLU A 75 -2.70 -5.77 -12.07
C GLU A 75 -3.86 -5.95 -11.11
N ASN A 76 -4.75 -6.91 -11.36
CA ASN A 76 -5.95 -7.18 -10.56
C ASN A 76 -5.63 -7.28 -9.06
N LEU A 77 -5.65 -6.13 -8.38
CA LEU A 77 -5.31 -5.99 -6.96
C LEU A 77 -6.37 -6.59 -6.04
N TYR A 78 -7.51 -6.97 -6.60
CA TYR A 78 -8.65 -7.57 -5.89
C TYR A 78 -8.79 -9.08 -6.09
N LYS A 79 -7.92 -9.72 -6.88
CA LYS A 79 -8.16 -11.11 -7.32
C LYS A 79 -8.11 -12.19 -6.24
N ASN A 80 -7.67 -11.90 -5.00
CA ASN A 80 -7.57 -12.89 -3.92
C ASN A 80 -7.74 -12.25 -2.52
N ILE A 81 -8.60 -11.25 -2.36
CA ILE A 81 -8.97 -10.78 -1.01
C ILE A 81 -10.36 -11.29 -0.69
#